data_AF-A0A5C2H7Y2-F1
#
_entry.id   AF-A0A5C2H7Y2-F1
#
_cell.length_a   1.000
_cell.length_b   1.000
_cell.length_c   1.000
_cell.angle_alpha   90.00
_cell.angle_beta   90.00
_cell.angle_gamma   90.00
#
_symmetry.space_group_name_H-M   'P 1'
#
loop_
_entity.id
_entity.type
_entity.pdbx_description
1 polymer ?
#
loop_
_entity_poly.entity_id
_entity_poly.type
_entity_poly.pdbx_seq_one_letter_code
_entity_poly.pdbx_strand_id
1 'polypeptide(L)'
;MSKLNNRLKRVLESITDIDFILKEKIEDKILKAALNMNIIIISEQFTKLKDDNEFNILKNFSNENLKAIDKIKDSILNDYENSNINDFIQNILPGIKNSIIYLNKFGIQIIMNEEKIINDNKYDLHLIYKEIDRLAEFAGMKKIDKHNYISKNDSPSELGCFIFSNLQECEWFMDNVKKITWFDPEDGIQDVLEHIKSKRDRK
;
A
#
# COMPACT_ATOMS: atom_id res chain seq x y z
N MET A 1 21.64 2.57 -7.67
CA MET A 1 20.24 2.10 -7.53
C MET A 1 20.13 0.75 -8.19
N SER A 2 19.48 -0.23 -7.55
CA SER A 2 19.30 -1.57 -8.10
C SER A 2 18.37 -1.54 -9.33
N LYS A 3 18.52 -2.52 -10.24
CA LYS A 3 17.63 -2.72 -11.41
C LYS A 3 16.16 -2.81 -10.98
N LEU A 4 15.91 -3.41 -9.82
CA LEU A 4 14.61 -3.54 -9.18
C LEU A 4 14.01 -2.18 -8.79
N ASN A 5 14.75 -1.34 -8.05
CA ASN A 5 14.26 -0.03 -7.61
C ASN A 5 13.94 0.87 -8.82
N ASN A 6 14.71 0.76 -9.90
CA ASN A 6 14.44 1.49 -11.14
C ASN A 6 13.11 1.09 -11.79
N ARG A 7 12.69 -0.18 -11.70
CA ARG A 7 11.41 -0.65 -12.27
C ARG A 7 10.21 -0.16 -11.49
N LEU A 8 10.25 -0.33 -10.17
CA LEU A 8 9.19 0.14 -9.29
C LEU A 8 9.04 1.66 -9.36
N LYS A 9 10.16 2.40 -9.44
CA LYS A 9 10.16 3.83 -9.68
C LYS A 9 9.47 4.20 -10.99
N ARG A 10 9.77 3.50 -12.08
CA ARG A 10 9.14 3.76 -13.39
C ARG A 10 7.64 3.50 -13.37
N VAL A 11 7.17 2.51 -12.61
CA VAL A 11 5.73 2.31 -12.38
C VAL A 11 5.11 3.51 -11.65
N LEU A 12 5.75 4.01 -10.58
CA LEU A 12 5.28 5.20 -9.86
C LEU A 12 5.25 6.47 -10.72
N GLU A 13 6.25 6.66 -11.57
CA GLU A 13 6.30 7.76 -12.54
C GLU A 13 5.08 7.68 -13.48
N SER A 14 4.82 6.52 -14.10
CA SER A 14 3.65 6.33 -14.98
C SER A 14 2.29 6.52 -14.28
N ILE A 15 2.16 6.10 -13.01
CA ILE A 15 0.94 6.36 -12.24
C ILE A 15 0.77 7.87 -11.98
N THR A 16 1.86 8.56 -11.67
CA THR A 16 1.85 10.02 -11.45
C THR A 16 1.45 10.77 -12.72
N ASP A 17 1.95 10.33 -13.87
CA ASP A 17 1.59 10.88 -15.18
C ASP A 17 0.11 10.65 -15.49
N ILE A 18 -0.44 9.47 -15.20
CA ILE A 18 -1.89 9.19 -15.32
C ILE A 18 -2.70 10.14 -14.43
N ASP A 19 -2.32 10.28 -13.16
CA ASP A 19 -2.99 11.20 -12.21
C ASP A 19 -2.96 12.66 -12.70
N PHE A 20 -1.89 13.06 -13.39
CA PHE A 20 -1.76 14.39 -13.99
C PHE A 20 -2.66 14.52 -15.23
N ILE A 21 -2.59 13.57 -16.16
CA ILE A 21 -3.38 13.55 -17.40
C ILE A 21 -4.88 13.65 -17.12
N LEU A 22 -5.38 12.92 -16.11
CA LEU A 22 -6.80 12.93 -15.75
C LEU A 22 -7.31 14.27 -15.20
N LYS A 23 -6.41 15.17 -14.77
CA LYS A 23 -6.77 16.51 -14.28
C LYS A 23 -6.84 17.54 -15.40
N GLU A 24 -6.22 17.26 -16.54
CA GLU A 24 -6.12 18.19 -17.66
C GLU A 24 -7.38 18.20 -18.53
N LYS A 25 -7.69 19.35 -19.13
CA LYS A 25 -8.82 19.53 -20.07
C LYS A 25 -8.34 19.51 -21.53
N ILE A 26 -7.74 18.40 -21.95
CA ILE A 26 -7.16 18.21 -23.30
C ILE A 26 -8.13 17.39 -24.18
N GLU A 27 -7.99 17.47 -25.51
CA GLU A 27 -8.73 16.63 -26.46
C GLU A 27 -8.60 15.12 -26.16
N ASP A 28 -9.75 14.43 -26.18
CA ASP A 28 -9.91 13.02 -25.75
C ASP A 28 -8.95 12.04 -26.43
N LYS A 29 -8.61 12.27 -27.72
CA LYS A 29 -7.78 11.32 -28.47
C LYS A 29 -6.31 11.32 -28.00
N ILE A 30 -5.76 12.50 -27.73
CA ILE A 30 -4.39 12.65 -27.22
C ILE A 30 -4.33 12.10 -25.78
N LEU A 31 -5.36 12.41 -25.00
CA LEU A 31 -5.52 11.93 -23.63
C LEU A 31 -5.58 10.40 -23.56
N LYS A 32 -6.40 9.75 -24.41
CA LYS A 32 -6.49 8.28 -24.49
C LYS A 32 -5.14 7.63 -24.85
N ALA A 33 -4.41 8.19 -25.82
CA ALA A 33 -3.11 7.66 -26.21
C ALA A 33 -2.08 7.74 -25.07
N ALA A 34 -2.04 8.87 -24.35
CA ALA A 34 -1.14 9.07 -23.22
C ALA A 34 -1.45 8.15 -22.03
N LEU A 35 -2.74 7.95 -21.71
CA LEU A 35 -3.18 6.99 -20.69
C LEU A 35 -2.78 5.56 -21.07
N ASN A 36 -3.09 5.14 -22.30
CA ASN A 36 -2.76 3.81 -22.80
C ASN A 36 -1.26 3.53 -22.73
N MET A 37 -0.43 4.50 -23.12
CA MET A 37 1.03 4.35 -23.09
C MET A 37 1.55 4.13 -21.67
N ASN A 38 1.07 4.92 -20.71
CA ASN A 38 1.47 4.75 -19.31
C ASN A 38 1.02 3.40 -18.72
N ILE A 39 -0.19 2.95 -19.05
CA ILE A 39 -0.68 1.63 -18.60
C ILE A 39 0.16 0.50 -19.21
N ILE A 40 0.54 0.59 -20.50
CA ILE A 40 1.43 -0.37 -21.15
C ILE A 40 2.79 -0.41 -20.43
N ILE A 41 3.37 0.75 -20.12
CA ILE A 41 4.66 0.83 -19.40
C ILE A 41 4.58 0.12 -18.05
N ILE A 42 3.48 0.31 -17.31
CA ILE A 42 3.24 -0.36 -16.03
C ILE A 42 3.21 -1.88 -16.23
N SER A 43 2.40 -2.36 -17.18
CA SER A 43 2.29 -3.79 -17.49
C SER A 43 3.65 -4.40 -17.85
N GLU A 44 4.43 -3.73 -18.70
CA GLU A 44 5.77 -4.19 -19.07
C GLU A 44 6.75 -4.28 -17.89
N GLN A 45 6.69 -3.35 -16.92
CA GLN A 45 7.57 -3.46 -15.75
C GLN A 45 7.23 -4.70 -14.93
N PHE A 46 5.93 -5.02 -14.76
CA PHE A 46 5.50 -6.22 -14.06
C PHE A 46 5.85 -7.50 -14.82
N THR A 47 5.73 -7.54 -16.15
CA THR A 47 6.22 -8.66 -16.96
C THR A 47 7.70 -8.90 -16.68
N LYS A 48 8.52 -7.85 -16.73
CA LYS A 48 9.95 -7.98 -16.50
C LYS A 48 10.28 -8.45 -15.07
N LEU A 49 9.51 -8.03 -14.05
CA LEU A 49 9.67 -8.53 -12.67
C LEU A 49 9.39 -10.02 -12.59
N LYS A 50 8.40 -10.52 -13.34
CA LYS A 50 8.11 -11.97 -13.44
C LYS A 50 9.24 -12.71 -14.16
N ASP A 51 9.71 -12.18 -15.29
CA ASP A 51 10.79 -12.80 -16.08
C ASP A 51 12.10 -12.90 -15.28
N ASP A 52 12.38 -11.90 -14.44
CA ASP A 52 13.55 -11.88 -13.55
C ASP A 52 13.33 -12.67 -12.24
N ASN A 53 12.18 -13.35 -12.05
CA ASN A 53 11.84 -14.14 -10.87
C ASN A 53 11.87 -13.35 -9.54
N GLU A 54 11.45 -12.08 -9.54
CA GLU A 54 11.40 -11.19 -8.37
C GLU A 54 10.21 -11.52 -7.44
N PHE A 55 10.08 -12.78 -7.01
CA PHE A 55 8.93 -13.29 -6.25
C PHE A 55 8.77 -12.61 -4.88
N ASN A 56 9.89 -12.22 -4.27
CA ASN A 56 9.93 -11.45 -3.02
C ASN A 56 9.23 -10.09 -3.13
N ILE A 57 9.16 -9.53 -4.34
CA ILE A 57 8.50 -8.26 -4.65
C ILE A 57 7.07 -8.50 -5.12
N LEU A 58 6.88 -9.46 -6.03
CA LEU A 58 5.56 -9.77 -6.59
C LEU A 58 4.56 -10.22 -5.53
N LYS A 59 5.00 -10.92 -4.48
CA LYS A 59 4.13 -11.36 -3.37
C LYS A 59 3.45 -10.22 -2.59
N ASN A 60 3.92 -8.98 -2.76
CA ASN A 60 3.42 -7.80 -2.05
C ASN A 60 2.28 -7.10 -2.80
N PHE A 61 1.91 -7.62 -3.97
CA PHE A 61 0.74 -7.20 -4.74
C PHE A 61 -0.34 -8.28 -4.64
N SER A 62 -1.60 -7.86 -4.57
CA SER A 62 -2.71 -8.82 -4.56
C SER A 62 -2.77 -9.61 -5.87
N ASN A 63 -3.30 -10.83 -5.81
CA ASN A 63 -3.50 -11.65 -7.01
C ASN A 63 -4.43 -10.97 -8.00
N GLU A 64 -5.42 -10.23 -7.51
CA GLU A 64 -6.33 -9.43 -8.31
C GLU A 64 -5.56 -8.34 -9.08
N ASN A 65 -4.65 -7.62 -8.41
CA ASN A 65 -3.83 -6.59 -9.06
C ASN A 65 -2.95 -7.20 -10.14
N LEU A 66 -2.23 -8.29 -9.84
CA LEU A 66 -1.34 -8.95 -10.81
C LEU A 66 -2.11 -9.44 -12.04
N LYS A 67 -3.28 -10.06 -11.84
CA LYS A 67 -4.15 -10.51 -12.95
C LYS A 67 -4.68 -9.34 -13.78
N ALA A 68 -5.06 -8.23 -13.13
CA ALA A 68 -5.54 -7.04 -13.83
C ALA A 68 -4.44 -6.43 -14.72
N ILE A 69 -3.20 -6.38 -14.23
CA ILE A 69 -2.04 -5.89 -14.98
C ILE A 69 -1.73 -6.75 -16.21
N ASP A 70 -1.90 -8.07 -16.11
CA ASP A 70 -1.69 -8.98 -17.24
C ASP A 70 -2.75 -8.74 -18.33
N LYS A 71 -4.01 -8.57 -17.94
CA LYS A 71 -5.13 -8.41 -18.88
C LYS A 71 -5.18 -7.03 -19.53
N ILE A 72 -4.78 -5.97 -18.82
CA ILE A 72 -5.03 -4.60 -19.29
C ILE A 72 -4.25 -4.27 -20.57
N LYS A 73 -3.08 -4.87 -20.76
CA LYS A 73 -2.29 -4.70 -21.99
C LYS A 73 -3.02 -5.26 -23.20
N ASP A 74 -3.60 -6.46 -23.07
CA ASP A 74 -4.39 -7.08 -24.14
C ASP A 74 -5.65 -6.27 -24.43
N SER A 75 -6.30 -5.70 -23.40
CA SER A 75 -7.45 -4.81 -23.60
C SER A 75 -7.12 -3.57 -24.41
N ILE A 76 -5.96 -2.96 -24.16
CA ILE A 76 -5.52 -1.77 -24.91
C ILE A 76 -5.16 -2.15 -26.35
N LEU A 77 -4.41 -3.24 -26.55
CA LEU A 77 -3.94 -3.65 -27.87
C LEU A 77 -5.08 -4.08 -28.81
N ASN A 78 -6.15 -4.66 -28.25
CA ASN A 78 -7.32 -5.10 -29.01
C ASN A 78 -8.45 -4.04 -29.04
N ASP A 79 -8.22 -2.84 -28.48
CA ASP A 79 -9.20 -1.76 -28.32
C ASP A 79 -10.54 -2.23 -27.70
N TYR A 80 -10.46 -3.13 -26.70
CA TYR A 80 -11.62 -3.51 -25.89
C TYR A 80 -12.14 -2.29 -25.10
N GLU A 81 -13.43 -2.30 -24.74
CA GLU A 81 -14.17 -1.14 -24.21
C GLU A 81 -13.42 -0.30 -23.16
N ASN A 82 -13.60 1.02 -23.24
CA ASN A 82 -13.03 2.04 -22.34
C ASN A 82 -13.36 1.80 -20.84
N SER A 83 -14.42 1.04 -20.52
CA SER A 83 -14.83 0.67 -19.16
C SER A 83 -13.71 -0.07 -18.39
N ASN A 84 -13.01 -0.98 -19.06
CA ASN A 84 -11.91 -1.74 -18.44
C ASN A 84 -10.72 -0.86 -18.02
N ILE A 85 -10.45 0.19 -18.80
CA ILE A 85 -9.35 1.14 -18.53
C ILE A 85 -9.70 2.00 -17.32
N ASN A 86 -10.93 2.52 -17.28
CA ASN A 86 -11.40 3.32 -16.15
C ASN A 86 -11.40 2.52 -14.85
N ASP A 87 -11.88 1.28 -14.88
CA ASP A 87 -11.88 0.41 -13.71
C ASP A 87 -10.46 0.10 -13.24
N PHE A 88 -9.52 -0.13 -14.16
CA PHE A 88 -8.11 -0.33 -13.82
C PHE A 88 -7.51 0.92 -13.14
N ILE A 89 -7.76 2.09 -13.69
CA ILE A 89 -7.28 3.36 -13.15
C ILE A 89 -7.84 3.62 -11.75
N GLN A 90 -9.15 3.46 -11.57
CA GLN A 90 -9.82 3.85 -10.33
C GLN A 90 -9.65 2.82 -9.21
N ASN A 91 -9.65 1.53 -9.54
CA ASN A 91 -9.73 0.46 -8.54
C ASN A 91 -8.42 -0.31 -8.36
N ILE A 92 -7.54 -0.35 -9.36
CA ILE A 92 -6.32 -1.17 -9.33
C ILE A 92 -5.06 -0.32 -9.10
N LEU A 93 -4.88 0.78 -9.85
CA LEU A 93 -3.68 1.62 -9.74
C LEU A 93 -3.41 2.14 -8.32
N PRO A 94 -4.40 2.58 -7.53
CA PRO A 94 -4.14 3.04 -6.16
C PRO A 94 -3.54 1.93 -5.29
N GLY A 95 -4.00 0.69 -5.43
CA GLY A 95 -3.45 -0.46 -4.74
C GLY A 95 -2.00 -0.74 -5.13
N ILE A 96 -1.69 -0.69 -6.43
CA ILE A 96 -0.31 -0.86 -6.93
C ILE A 96 0.59 0.26 -6.39
N LYS A 97 0.15 1.52 -6.48
CA LYS A 97 0.89 2.70 -6.00
C LYS A 97 1.24 2.54 -4.53
N ASN A 98 0.25 2.19 -3.71
CA ASN A 98 0.43 2.01 -2.28
C ASN A 98 1.41 0.88 -1.98
N SER A 99 1.25 -0.31 -2.61
CA SER A 99 2.21 -1.41 -2.47
C SER A 99 3.64 -1.00 -2.80
N ILE A 100 3.86 -0.21 -3.86
CA ILE A 100 5.21 0.24 -4.23
C ILE A 100 5.74 1.28 -3.25
N ILE A 101 4.90 2.20 -2.77
CA ILE A 101 5.30 3.16 -1.74
C ILE A 101 5.76 2.40 -0.49
N TYR A 102 5.03 1.36 -0.08
CA TYR A 102 5.40 0.52 1.07
C TYR A 102 6.69 -0.26 0.86
N LEU A 103 6.98 -0.70 -0.36
CA LEU A 103 8.24 -1.40 -0.65
C LEU A 103 9.49 -0.50 -0.61
N ASN A 104 9.31 0.81 -0.72
CA ASN A 104 10.41 1.76 -0.74
C ASN A 104 10.49 2.61 0.52
N LYS A 105 9.66 2.35 1.54
CA LYS A 105 9.64 3.11 2.78
C LYS A 105 9.37 2.24 4.00
N PHE A 106 9.91 2.66 5.14
CA PHE A 106 9.46 2.15 6.42
C PHE A 106 7.98 2.49 6.64
N GLY A 107 7.16 1.48 6.87
CA GLY A 107 5.72 1.65 7.01
C GLY A 107 5.06 0.57 7.87
N ILE A 108 3.78 0.78 8.18
CA ILE A 108 2.99 -0.15 8.96
C ILE A 108 1.53 -0.20 8.51
N GLN A 109 0.98 -1.41 8.49
CA GLN A 109 -0.44 -1.66 8.36
C GLN A 109 -1.01 -2.18 9.67
N ILE A 110 -2.10 -1.59 10.12
CA ILE A 110 -2.83 -1.96 11.33
C ILE A 110 -4.27 -2.30 10.95
N ILE A 111 -4.70 -3.52 11.28
CA ILE A 111 -6.08 -3.98 11.07
C ILE A 111 -6.68 -4.30 12.44
N MET A 112 -7.71 -3.55 12.82
CA MET A 112 -8.49 -3.79 14.04
C MET A 112 -9.59 -4.81 13.79
N ASN A 113 -9.99 -5.53 14.83
CA ASN A 113 -11.16 -6.40 14.84
C ASN A 113 -12.42 -5.56 15.07
N GLU A 114 -12.88 -4.88 14.02
CA GLU A 114 -14.00 -3.93 14.08
C GLU A 114 -15.30 -4.59 14.55
N GLU A 115 -15.58 -5.81 14.08
CA GLU A 115 -16.76 -6.58 14.48
C GLU A 115 -16.76 -6.84 16.00
N LYS A 116 -15.63 -7.27 16.56
CA LYS A 116 -15.48 -7.45 18.01
C LYS A 116 -15.67 -6.13 18.76
N ILE A 117 -15.05 -5.05 18.30
CA ILE A 117 -15.16 -3.73 18.95
C ILE A 117 -16.61 -3.27 19.00
N ILE A 118 -17.34 -3.41 17.89
CA ILE A 118 -18.76 -3.03 17.78
C ILE A 118 -19.62 -3.92 18.68
N ASN A 119 -19.41 -5.24 18.65
CA ASN A 119 -20.23 -6.19 19.40
C ASN A 119 -19.99 -6.12 20.92
N ASP A 120 -18.74 -5.95 21.34
CA ASP A 120 -18.38 -5.82 22.76
C ASP A 120 -18.92 -4.49 23.34
N ASN A 121 -19.11 -3.48 22.49
CA ASN A 121 -19.58 -2.13 22.84
C ASN A 121 -18.79 -1.48 24.01
N LYS A 122 -17.55 -1.92 24.22
CA LYS A 122 -16.65 -1.43 25.27
C LYS A 122 -15.88 -0.18 24.82
N TYR A 123 -15.61 -0.08 23.52
CA TYR A 123 -14.85 1.01 22.91
C TYR A 123 -15.57 1.53 21.67
N ASP A 124 -15.40 2.81 21.39
CA ASP A 124 -15.88 3.43 20.17
C ASP A 124 -14.84 3.25 19.05
N LEU A 125 -15.26 2.62 17.95
CA LEU A 125 -14.38 2.33 16.82
C LEU A 125 -13.80 3.59 16.17
N HIS A 126 -14.60 4.66 16.08
CA HIS A 126 -14.16 5.93 15.51
C HIS A 126 -13.10 6.59 16.39
N LEU A 127 -13.29 6.59 17.72
CA LEU A 127 -12.30 7.09 18.67
C LEU A 127 -11.02 6.27 18.67
N ILE A 128 -11.10 4.95 18.51
CA ILE A 128 -9.93 4.07 18.34
C ILE A 128 -9.09 4.53 17.14
N TYR A 129 -9.70 4.68 15.97
CA TYR A 129 -8.94 5.10 14.78
C TYR A 129 -8.41 6.52 14.90
N LYS A 130 -9.15 7.43 15.54
CA LYS A 130 -8.67 8.79 15.83
C LYS A 130 -7.45 8.78 16.75
N GLU A 131 -7.43 7.89 17.74
CA GLU A 131 -6.30 7.77 18.66
C GLU A 131 -5.09 7.11 18.00
N ILE A 132 -5.29 6.10 17.14
CA ILE A 132 -4.23 5.54 16.30
C ILE A 132 -3.61 6.65 15.43
N ASP A 133 -4.43 7.46 14.77
CA ASP A 133 -3.95 8.59 13.96
C ASP A 133 -3.13 9.59 14.78
N ARG A 134 -3.58 9.92 15.99
CA ARG A 134 -2.89 10.83 16.91
C ARG A 134 -1.52 10.28 17.31
N LEU A 135 -1.45 8.99 17.67
CA LEU A 135 -0.22 8.31 18.06
C LEU A 135 0.73 8.15 16.86
N ALA A 136 0.19 7.93 15.66
CA ALA A 136 0.97 7.89 14.43
C ALA A 136 1.68 9.24 14.20
N GLU A 137 0.92 10.34 14.26
CA GLU A 137 1.46 11.69 14.08
C GLU A 137 2.54 12.00 15.13
N PHE A 138 2.29 11.65 16.39
CA PHE A 138 3.24 11.80 17.50
C PHE A 138 4.54 11.02 17.28
N ALA A 139 4.44 9.79 16.76
CA ALA A 139 5.58 8.93 16.48
C ALA A 139 6.36 9.30 15.21
N GLY A 140 5.96 10.37 14.50
CA GLY A 140 6.60 10.77 13.24
C GLY A 140 6.07 10.01 12.02
N MET A 141 4.95 9.31 12.13
CA MET A 141 4.31 8.62 11.02
C MET A 141 3.34 9.54 10.27
N LYS A 142 3.15 9.27 8.97
CA LYS A 142 2.16 9.91 8.10
C LYS A 142 1.12 8.88 7.69
N LYS A 143 -0.16 9.19 7.95
CA LYS A 143 -1.30 8.40 7.46
C LYS A 143 -1.37 8.44 5.94
N ILE A 144 -1.55 7.27 5.33
CA ILE A 144 -1.79 7.12 3.88
C ILE A 144 -3.27 6.82 3.63
N ASP A 145 -3.83 5.89 4.40
CA ASP A 145 -5.24 5.55 4.36
C ASP A 145 -5.70 5.06 5.75
N LYS A 146 -6.91 4.50 5.85
CA LYS A 146 -7.51 4.03 7.11
C LYS A 146 -6.58 3.08 7.90
N HIS A 147 -5.84 2.21 7.23
CA HIS A 147 -5.08 1.13 7.87
C HIS A 147 -3.58 1.32 7.76
N ASN A 148 -3.10 2.19 6.89
CA ASN A 148 -1.69 2.26 6.51
C ASN A 148 -1.04 3.60 6.86
N TYR A 149 0.20 3.52 7.36
CA TYR A 149 1.02 4.65 7.77
C TYR A 149 2.46 4.45 7.28
N ILE A 150 3.16 5.52 6.93
CA ILE A 150 4.57 5.50 6.54
C ILE A 150 5.38 6.42 7.43
N SER A 151 6.66 6.09 7.63
CA SER A 151 7.63 6.95 8.30
C SER A 151 7.82 8.25 7.52
N LYS A 152 7.85 9.40 8.22
CA LYS A 152 8.13 10.70 7.60
C LYS A 152 9.60 10.84 7.24
N ASN A 153 10.48 10.31 8.08
CA ASN A 153 11.94 10.39 7.91
C ASN A 153 12.57 9.08 7.39
N ASP A 154 11.74 8.13 6.96
CA ASP A 154 12.16 6.81 6.49
C ASP A 154 13.09 6.08 7.48
N SER A 155 12.63 5.98 8.73
CA SER A 155 13.37 5.41 9.85
C SER A 155 12.60 4.29 10.56
N PRO A 156 13.26 3.15 10.85
CA PRO A 156 12.66 2.07 11.64
C PRO A 156 12.38 2.49 13.09
N SER A 157 13.02 3.56 13.59
CA SER A 157 12.75 4.07 14.94
C SER A 157 11.34 4.64 15.08
N GLU A 158 10.78 5.22 14.03
CA GLU A 158 9.40 5.76 14.04
C GLU A 158 8.37 4.63 14.14
N LEU A 159 8.61 3.51 13.43
CA LEU A 159 7.81 2.28 13.55
C LEU A 159 7.85 1.73 14.99
N GLY A 160 9.06 1.62 15.55
CA GLY A 160 9.25 1.13 16.91
C GLY A 160 8.60 2.04 17.97
N CYS A 161 8.70 3.36 17.80
CA CYS A 161 8.03 4.33 18.66
C CYS A 161 6.51 4.18 18.58
N PHE A 162 5.96 4.11 17.37
CA PHE A 162 4.52 4.02 17.15
C PHE A 162 3.91 2.75 17.78
N ILE A 163 4.60 1.62 17.65
CA ILE A 163 4.12 0.33 18.19
C ILE A 163 4.58 0.10 19.62
N PHE A 164 5.88 -0.14 19.83
CA PHE A 164 6.39 -0.69 21.08
C PHE A 164 6.35 0.32 22.23
N SER A 165 6.44 1.62 21.92
CA SER A 165 6.43 2.68 22.95
C SER A 165 5.05 3.29 23.17
N ASN A 166 4.08 3.04 22.29
CA ASN A 166 2.74 3.66 22.35
C ASN A 166 1.62 2.63 22.23
N LEU A 167 1.32 2.14 21.03
CA LEU A 167 0.13 1.29 20.80
C LEU A 167 0.14 0.00 21.62
N GLN A 168 1.30 -0.62 21.84
CA GLN A 168 1.42 -1.84 22.63
C GLN A 168 0.99 -1.66 24.10
N GLU A 169 1.15 -0.45 24.65
CA GLU A 169 0.80 -0.13 26.03
C GLU A 169 -0.71 0.13 26.21
N CYS A 170 -1.48 0.16 25.10
CA CYS A 170 -2.91 0.41 25.10
C CYS A 170 -3.71 -0.90 25.10
N GLU A 171 -4.47 -1.18 26.16
CA GLU A 171 -5.33 -2.37 26.24
C GLU A 171 -6.36 -2.43 25.11
N TRP A 172 -7.02 -1.30 24.82
CA TRP A 172 -8.02 -1.21 23.74
C TRP A 172 -7.43 -1.59 22.38
N PHE A 173 -6.13 -1.39 22.19
CA PHE A 173 -5.43 -1.77 20.97
C PHE A 173 -5.10 -3.25 20.99
N MET A 174 -4.35 -3.71 22.00
CA MET A 174 -3.82 -5.07 22.04
C MET A 174 -4.91 -6.15 22.13
N ASP A 175 -6.04 -5.86 22.78
CA ASP A 175 -7.15 -6.81 22.90
C ASP A 175 -7.99 -6.91 21.61
N ASN A 176 -7.85 -5.94 20.70
CA ASN A 176 -8.70 -5.81 19.53
C ASN A 176 -7.94 -5.77 18.21
N VAL A 177 -6.61 -5.72 18.21
CA VAL A 177 -5.83 -5.74 16.96
C VAL A 177 -5.84 -7.15 16.35
N LYS A 178 -6.19 -7.23 15.07
CA LYS A 178 -6.26 -8.48 14.31
C LYS A 178 -4.94 -8.77 13.57
N LYS A 179 -4.29 -7.71 13.05
CA LYS A 179 -3.05 -7.84 12.29
C LYS A 179 -2.21 -6.58 12.40
N ILE A 180 -0.89 -6.76 12.50
CA ILE A 180 0.11 -5.69 12.39
C ILE A 180 1.17 -6.13 11.40
N THR A 181 1.30 -5.39 10.31
CA THR A 181 2.28 -5.70 9.26
C THR A 181 3.30 -4.58 9.15
N TRP A 182 4.58 -4.87 9.29
CA TRP A 182 5.67 -3.94 9.03
C TRP A 182 6.10 -4.02 7.56
N PHE A 183 6.37 -2.86 6.99
CA PHE A 183 7.00 -2.71 5.69
C PHE A 183 8.40 -2.14 5.92
N ASP A 184 9.40 -2.92 5.53
CA ASP A 184 10.80 -2.59 5.64
C ASP A 184 11.41 -2.59 4.22
N PRO A 185 12.10 -1.54 3.78
CA PRO A 185 12.74 -1.53 2.46
C PRO A 185 13.83 -2.60 2.26
N GLU A 186 14.47 -3.05 3.35
CA GLU A 186 15.52 -4.06 3.34
C GLU A 186 14.95 -5.47 3.54
N ASP A 187 14.13 -5.63 4.59
CA ASP A 187 13.61 -6.95 4.99
C ASP A 187 12.23 -7.29 4.39
N GLY A 188 11.59 -6.34 3.71
CA GLY A 188 10.29 -6.50 3.08
C GLY A 188 9.13 -6.49 4.07
N ILE A 189 8.08 -7.28 3.77
CA ILE A 189 6.83 -7.31 4.55
C ILE A 189 6.92 -8.37 5.65
N GLN A 190 6.66 -7.96 6.89
CA GLN A 190 6.69 -8.82 8.07
C GLN A 190 5.38 -8.72 8.86
N ASP A 191 4.77 -9.86 9.23
CA ASP A 191 3.72 -9.87 10.25
C ASP A 191 4.38 -9.90 11.63
N VAL A 192 4.14 -8.86 12.43
CA VAL A 192 4.85 -8.64 13.70
C VAL A 192 3.96 -8.80 14.92
N LEU A 193 2.68 -9.13 14.75
CA LEU A 193 1.73 -9.15 15.88
C LEU A 193 2.14 -10.17 16.95
N GLU A 194 2.54 -11.38 16.55
CA GLU A 194 2.99 -12.42 17.49
C GLU A 194 4.24 -11.99 18.25
N HIS A 195 5.19 -11.35 17.56
CA HIS A 195 6.40 -10.82 18.18
C HIS A 195 6.07 -9.76 19.23
N ILE A 196 5.16 -8.85 18.93
CA ILE A 196 4.71 -7.79 19.85
C ILE A 196 4.05 -8.41 21.10
N LYS A 197 3.14 -9.38 20.92
CA LYS A 197 2.50 -10.08 22.04
C LYS A 197 3.53 -10.76 22.94
N SER A 198 4.47 -11.49 22.36
CA SER A 198 5.52 -12.20 23.11
C SER A 198 6.42 -11.28 23.95
N LYS A 199 6.63 -10.03 23.52
CA LYS A 199 7.39 -9.02 24.27
C LYS A 199 6.58 -8.38 25.39
N ARG A 200 5.25 -8.26 25.23
CA ARG A 200 4.35 -7.74 26.26
C ARG A 200 4.31 -8.67 27.47
N ASP A 201 4.17 -9.98 27.23
CA ASP A 201 4.05 -11.00 28.29
C ASP A 201 5.33 -11.18 29.13
N ARG A 202 6.45 -10.58 28.69
CA ARG A 202 7.75 -10.61 29.41
C ARG A 202 7.99 -9.38 30.29
N LYS A 203 7.15 -8.35 30.21
CA LYS A 203 7.19 -7.18 31.11
C LYS A 203 6.31 -7.43 32.32
#